data_AF-A0A098EUX0-F1
#
_entry.id   AF-A0A098EUX0-F1
#
_cell.length_a   1.000
_cell.length_b   1.000
_cell.length_c   1.000
_cell.angle_alpha   90.00
_cell.angle_beta   90.00
_cell.angle_gamma   90.00
#
_symmetry.space_group_name_H-M   'P 1'
#
loop_
_entity.id
_entity.type
_entity.pdbx_description
1 polymer ?
#
loop_
_entity_poly.entity_id
_entity_poly.type
_entity_poly.pdbx_seq_one_letter_code
_entity_poly.pdbx_strand_id
1 'polypeptide(L)'
;MNFDWIGFFFWVFVAASFLFLVVGLLKMSSKAFGLSGLLMILPFLYFLGAENWMRWLALFPLIPFTLAFFAKRRQRKLWNE
;
A
#
# COMPACT_ATOMS: atom_id res chain seq x y z
N MET A 1 -23.82 1.60 22.97
CA MET A 1 -22.39 1.76 22.63
C MET A 1 -22.33 2.28 21.20
N ASN A 2 -21.62 3.38 20.95
CA ASN A 2 -21.47 3.93 19.60
C ASN A 2 -20.36 3.16 18.87
N PHE A 3 -20.63 2.74 17.63
CA PHE A 3 -19.65 2.04 16.80
C PHE A 3 -18.59 3.02 16.28
N ASP A 4 -17.30 2.65 16.38
CA ASP A 4 -16.20 3.48 15.87
C ASP A 4 -15.99 3.25 14.37
N TRP A 5 -16.70 4.05 13.57
CA TRP A 5 -16.59 4.02 12.12
C TRP A 5 -15.18 4.36 11.62
N ILE A 6 -14.47 5.27 12.28
CA ILE A 6 -13.14 5.72 11.83
C ILE A 6 -12.15 4.58 11.99
N GLY A 7 -12.13 3.95 13.17
CA GLY A 7 -11.32 2.77 13.43
C GLY A 7 -11.67 1.62 12.48
N PHE A 8 -12.95 1.38 12.22
CA PHE A 8 -13.39 0.36 11.27
C PHE A 8 -12.82 0.58 9.86
N PHE A 9 -12.98 1.78 9.30
CA PHE A 9 -12.42 2.07 7.97
C PHE A 9 -10.90 1.97 7.97
N PHE A 10 -10.21 2.50 8.99
CA PHE A 10 -8.75 2.37 9.12
C PHE A 10 -8.29 0.91 8.95
N TRP A 11 -8.88 -0.01 9.70
CA TRP A 11 -8.53 -1.43 9.64
C TRP A 11 -8.91 -2.08 8.31
N VAL A 12 -10.05 -1.69 7.70
CA VAL A 12 -10.44 -2.17 6.37
C VAL A 12 -9.44 -1.74 5.30
N PHE A 13 -9.00 -0.48 5.30
CA PHE A 13 -7.99 0.03 4.36
C PHE A 13 -6.65 -0.70 4.54
N VAL A 14 -6.21 -0.91 5.78
CA VAL A 14 -4.99 -1.67 6.09
C VAL A 14 -5.09 -3.10 5.58
N ALA A 15 -6.16 -3.82 5.91
CA ALA A 15 -6.37 -5.20 5.47
C ALA A 15 -6.43 -5.32 3.94
N ALA A 16 -7.20 -4.46 3.28
CA ALA A 16 -7.31 -4.45 1.83
C ALA A 16 -5.95 -4.14 1.17
N SER A 17 -5.19 -3.17 1.70
CA SER A 17 -3.86 -2.87 1.19
C SER A 17 -2.91 -4.07 1.25
N PHE A 18 -2.91 -4.80 2.37
CA PHE A 18 -2.09 -6.02 2.52
C PHE A 18 -2.54 -7.13 1.56
N LEU A 19 -3.85 -7.33 1.36
CA LEU A 19 -4.35 -8.29 0.37
C LEU A 19 -3.85 -7.95 -1.03
N PHE A 20 -3.94 -6.68 -1.45
CA PHE A 20 -3.41 -6.24 -2.74
C PHE A 20 -1.89 -6.36 -2.84
N LEU A 21 -1.16 -6.15 -1.75
CA LEU A 21 0.29 -6.33 -1.70
C LEU A 21 0.66 -7.79 -1.97
N VAL A 22 0.02 -8.73 -1.28
CA VAL A 22 0.24 -10.17 -1.45
C VAL A 22 -0.14 -10.61 -2.87
N VAL A 23 -1.30 -10.19 -3.38
CA VAL A 23 -1.70 -10.47 -4.77
C VAL A 23 -0.71 -9.88 -5.77
N GLY A 24 -0.20 -8.68 -5.50
CA GLY A 24 0.86 -8.04 -6.28
C GLY A 24 2.15 -8.85 -6.31
N LEU A 25 2.60 -9.37 -5.17
CA LEU A 25 3.78 -10.23 -5.06
C LEU A 25 3.59 -11.54 -5.83
N LEU A 26 2.45 -12.21 -5.64
CA LEU A 26 2.16 -13.50 -6.27
C LEU A 26 2.05 -13.40 -7.80
N LYS A 27 1.41 -12.34 -8.30
CA LYS A 27 1.14 -12.17 -9.75
C LYS A 27 2.12 -11.22 -10.44
N MET A 28 3.11 -10.69 -9.72
CA MET A 28 3.96 -9.58 -10.17
C MET A 28 3.16 -8.46 -10.86
N SER A 29 2.03 -8.09 -10.25
CA SER A 29 1.07 -7.17 -10.86
C SER A 29 1.33 -5.74 -10.43
N SER A 30 1.80 -4.93 -11.39
CA SER A 30 1.99 -3.48 -11.18
C SER A 30 0.72 -2.78 -10.69
N LYS A 31 -0.45 -3.16 -11.23
CA LYS A 31 -1.74 -2.59 -10.82
C LYS A 31 -2.09 -2.93 -9.37
N ALA A 32 -1.87 -4.17 -8.95
CA ALA A 32 -2.15 -4.60 -7.58
C ALA A 32 -1.25 -3.89 -6.56
N PHE A 33 0.04 -3.74 -6.88
CA PHE A 33 0.95 -2.93 -6.07
C PHE A 33 0.54 -1.46 -6.00
N GLY A 34 0.12 -0.86 -7.12
CA GLY A 34 -0.38 0.52 -7.13
C GLY A 34 -1.62 0.71 -6.25
N LEU A 35 -2.58 -0.22 -6.32
CA LEU A 35 -3.77 -0.20 -5.46
C LEU A 35 -3.43 -0.41 -3.98
N SER A 36 -2.50 -1.32 -3.68
CA SER A 36 -2.00 -1.51 -2.32
C SER A 36 -1.43 -0.21 -1.74
N GLY A 37 -0.55 0.47 -2.48
CA GLY A 37 0.03 1.75 -2.06
C GLY A 37 -1.03 2.83 -1.86
N LEU A 38 -1.99 2.95 -2.78
CA LEU A 38 -3.08 3.91 -2.68
C LEU A 38 -3.93 3.70 -1.42
N LEU A 39 -4.30 2.45 -1.12
CA LEU A 39 -5.07 2.10 0.09
C LEU A 39 -4.26 2.33 1.37
N MET A 40 -2.92 2.22 1.29
CA MET A 40 -2.01 2.45 2.41
C MET A 40 -1.84 3.94 2.74
N ILE A 41 -2.01 4.86 1.78
CA ILE A 41 -1.82 6.30 2.02
C ILE A 41 -2.67 6.79 3.19
N LEU A 42 -3.97 6.49 3.18
CA LEU A 42 -4.90 7.04 4.16
C LEU A 42 -4.58 6.62 5.62
N PRO A 43 -4.41 5.32 5.95
CA PRO A 43 -4.03 4.91 7.30
C PRO A 43 -2.61 5.33 7.68
N PHE A 44 -1.67 5.44 6.73
CA PHE A 44 -0.29 5.80 7.08
C PHE A 44 -0.05 7.31 7.21
N LEU A 45 -0.87 8.16 6.56
CA LEU A 45 -0.86 9.61 6.78
C LEU A 45 -1.21 9.99 8.22
N TYR A 46 -2.00 9.16 8.92
CA TYR A 46 -2.29 9.34 10.35
C TYR A 46 -1.00 9.49 11.18
N PHE A 47 0.06 8.76 10.83
CA PHE A 47 1.31 8.79 11.56
C PHE A 47 2.14 10.08 11.34
N LEU A 48 1.81 10.95 10.37
CA LEU A 48 2.48 12.25 10.24
C LEU A 48 2.31 13.13 11.48
N GLY A 49 1.21 12.95 12.22
CA GLY A 49 0.97 13.64 13.48
C GLY A 49 1.75 13.09 14.67
N ALA A 50 2.53 12.01 14.49
CA ALA A 50 3.32 11.43 15.57
C ALA A 50 4.59 12.27 15.86
N GLU A 51 4.82 12.59 17.13
CA GLU A 51 5.98 13.39 17.56
C GLU A 51 7.28 12.58 17.71
N ASN A 52 7.23 11.28 17.41
CA ASN A 52 8.34 10.35 17.59
C ASN A 52 8.75 9.69 16.25
N TRP A 53 9.56 8.65 16.34
CA TRP A 53 10.03 7.89 15.18
C TRP A 53 8.91 7.24 14.35
N MET A 54 7.69 7.08 14.91
CA MET A 54 6.55 6.53 14.18
C MET A 54 6.13 7.40 13.00
N ARG A 55 6.49 8.69 12.97
CA ARG A 55 6.23 9.56 11.80
C ARG A 55 6.82 9.03 10.49
N TRP A 56 7.89 8.23 10.58
CA TRP A 56 8.51 7.60 9.42
C TRP A 56 7.62 6.54 8.78
N LEU A 57 6.62 6.01 9.51
CA LEU A 57 5.61 5.12 8.94
C LEU A 57 4.81 5.81 7.84
N ALA A 58 4.67 7.14 7.83
CA ALA A 58 4.02 7.85 6.72
C ALA A 58 4.67 7.59 5.35
N LEU A 59 5.93 7.13 5.33
CA LEU A 59 6.64 6.75 4.11
C LEU A 59 6.41 5.30 3.67
N PHE A 60 5.77 4.47 4.49
CA PHE A 60 5.51 3.06 4.19
C PHE A 60 4.77 2.81 2.86
N PRO A 61 3.80 3.64 2.43
CA PRO A 61 3.17 3.52 1.11
C PRO A 61 4.14 3.59 -0.08
N LEU A 62 5.36 4.12 0.10
CA LEU A 62 6.38 4.14 -0.96
C LEU A 62 6.84 2.73 -1.34
N ILE A 63 6.79 1.76 -0.42
CA ILE A 63 7.19 0.37 -0.66
C ILE A 63 6.33 -0.26 -1.77
N PRO A 64 4.99 -0.34 -1.66
CA PRO A 64 4.17 -0.85 -2.75
C PRO A 64 4.29 -0.03 -4.04
N PHE A 65 4.48 1.29 -3.99
CA PHE A 65 4.67 2.08 -5.22
C PHE A 65 5.99 1.75 -5.94
N THR A 66 7.09 1.57 -5.21
CA THR A 66 8.37 1.14 -5.80
C THR A 66 8.24 -0.25 -6.41
N LEU A 67 7.57 -1.19 -5.73
CA LEU A 67 7.26 -2.51 -6.29
C LEU A 67 6.40 -2.42 -7.56
N ALA A 68 5.41 -1.52 -7.59
CA ALA A 68 4.58 -1.28 -8.78
C ALA A 68 5.42 -0.86 -9.99
N PHE A 69 6.42 -0.02 -9.77
CA PHE A 69 7.34 0.44 -10.80
C PHE A 69 8.24 -0.68 -11.33
N PHE A 70 8.84 -1.47 -10.43
CA PHE A 70 9.67 -2.61 -10.81
C PHE A 70 8.86 -3.69 -11.57
N ALA A 71 7.66 -4.00 -11.10
CA ALA A 71 6.76 -4.93 -11.78
C ALA A 71 6.44 -4.45 -13.20
N LYS A 72 6.13 -3.16 -13.38
CA LYS A 72 5.87 -2.58 -14.71
C LYS A 72 7.09 -2.65 -15.63
N ARG A 73 8.29 -2.42 -15.10
CA ARG A 73 9.55 -2.55 -15.87
C ARG A 73 9.78 -4.00 -16.31
N ARG A 74 9.60 -4.96 -15.40
CA ARG A 74 9.75 -6.39 -15.70
C ARG A 74 8.78 -6.86 -16.78
N GLN A 75 7.51 -6.48 -16.67
CA GLN A 75 6.49 -6.83 -17.67
C GLN A 75 6.82 -6.28 -19.06
N ARG A 76 7.34 -5.04 -19.15
CA ARG A 76 7.78 -4.47 -20.43
C ARG A 76 8.98 -5.20 -21.03
N LYS A 77 9.92 -5.65 -20.20
CA LYS A 77 11.09 -6.40 -20.68
C LYS A 77 10.65 -7.74 -21.31
N LEU A 78 9.75 -8.47 -20.66
CA LEU A 78 9.22 -9.75 -21.15
C LEU A 78 8.42 -9.63 -22.47
N TRP A 79 7.91 -8.44 -22.82
CA TRP A 79 7.17 -8.22 -24.08
C TRP A 79 8.10 -7.89 -25.26
N ASN A 80 9.31 -7.41 -24.96
CA ASN A 80 10.28 -6.99 -25.96
C ASN A 80 11.33 -8.09 -26.28
N GLU A 81 11.25 -9.24 -25.62
CA GLU A 81 12.01 -10.47 -25.87
C GLU A 81 11.15 -11.45 -26.66
#